data_AF-A0A521ZTU5-F1
#
_entry.id   AF-A0A521ZTU5-F1
#
_cell.length_a   1.000
_cell.length_b   1.000
_cell.length_c   1.000
_cell.angle_alpha   90.00
_cell.angle_beta   90.00
_cell.angle_gamma   90.00
#
_symmetry.space_group_name_H-M   'P 1'
#
loop_
_entity.id
_entity.type
_entity.pdbx_description
1 polymer ?
#
loop_
_entity_poly.entity_id
_entity_poly.type
_entity_poly.pdbx_seq_one_letter_code
_entity_poly.pdbx_strand_id
1 'polypeptide(L)'
;MAERINIKNFSLKFIDIMIGVILGLGFQWWTDLREPWQFVAFAFVYLDIVDFWIDYGPALKKFPPKKEIDIFLDLAICFAMFLYIYSTQYSVIYFIMAFTLLKIIDFLWLLSSKLEYQPTGFDKKYVDTWMLANGLEIILAAVIILLASIFNFSSLVILAIFIIMRVGIRIFASYSYKKVYLSN
;
A
#
# COMPACT_ATOMS: atom_id res chain seq x y z
N MET A 1 -18.66 30.91 14.94
CA MET A 1 -18.13 29.78 15.75
C MET A 1 -17.94 28.63 14.76
N ALA A 2 -16.75 28.48 14.20
CA ALA A 2 -16.50 27.41 13.23
C ALA A 2 -16.63 26.07 13.95
N GLU A 3 -17.48 25.18 13.46
CA GLU A 3 -17.53 23.79 13.93
C GLU A 3 -16.10 23.24 13.91
N ARG A 4 -15.60 22.77 15.06
CA ARG A 4 -14.34 22.04 15.09
C ARG A 4 -14.55 20.80 14.23
N ILE A 5 -13.97 20.82 13.02
CA ILE A 5 -13.98 19.69 12.11
C ILE A 5 -13.52 18.47 12.91
N ASN A 6 -14.35 17.44 12.98
CA ASN A 6 -13.96 16.18 13.58
C ASN A 6 -12.97 15.50 12.62
N ILE A 7 -11.68 15.80 12.83
CA ILE A 7 -10.54 15.39 11.97
C ILE A 7 -10.56 13.88 11.70
N LYS A 8 -10.95 13.07 12.71
CA LYS A 8 -11.09 11.61 12.58
C LYS A 8 -12.15 11.21 11.55
N ASN A 9 -13.36 11.78 11.66
CA ASN A 9 -14.45 11.47 10.74
C ASN A 9 -14.19 12.04 9.34
N PHE A 10 -13.47 13.16 9.26
CA PHE A 10 -13.04 13.73 8.00
C PHE A 10 -12.04 12.81 7.27
N SER A 11 -10.93 12.43 7.93
CA SER A 11 -9.90 11.58 7.32
C SER A 11 -10.45 10.22 6.86
N LEU A 12 -11.24 9.54 7.70
CA LEU A 12 -11.88 8.27 7.32
C LEU A 12 -12.76 8.39 6.06
N LYS A 13 -13.68 9.37 6.03
CA LYS A 13 -14.56 9.58 4.87
C LYS A 13 -13.78 10.01 3.64
N PHE A 14 -12.76 10.84 3.83
CA PHE A 14 -11.91 11.32 2.75
C PHE A 14 -11.20 10.15 2.08
N ILE A 15 -10.57 9.27 2.85
CA ILE A 15 -9.86 8.10 2.32
C ILE A 15 -10.83 7.15 1.60
N ASP A 16 -11.99 6.85 2.18
CA ASP A 16 -13.00 5.98 1.55
C ASP A 16 -13.41 6.53 0.16
N ILE A 17 -13.67 7.84 0.07
CA ILE A 17 -14.02 8.51 -1.19
C ILE A 17 -12.84 8.46 -2.16
N MET A 18 -11.63 8.80 -1.70
CA MET A 18 -10.45 8.86 -2.55
C MET A 18 -10.08 7.49 -3.12
N ILE A 19 -10.20 6.41 -2.33
CA ILE A 19 -9.97 5.05 -2.82
C ILE A 19 -10.99 4.71 -3.91
N GLY A 20 -12.27 5.04 -3.70
CA GLY A 20 -13.30 4.87 -4.74
C GLY A 20 -12.98 5.62 -6.04
N VAL A 21 -12.50 6.86 -5.93
CA VAL A 21 -12.06 7.67 -7.08
C VAL A 21 -10.85 7.04 -7.77
N ILE A 22 -9.83 6.60 -7.02
CA ILE A 22 -8.61 6.00 -7.56
C ILE A 22 -8.93 4.71 -8.33
N LEU A 23 -9.76 3.85 -7.75
CA LEU A 23 -10.22 2.62 -8.38
C LEU A 23 -11.04 2.95 -9.65
N GLY A 24 -12.00 3.87 -9.56
CA GLY A 24 -12.80 4.30 -10.71
C GLY A 24 -11.97 4.86 -11.87
N LEU A 25 -11.00 5.73 -11.58
CA LEU A 25 -10.05 6.25 -12.58
C LEU A 25 -9.16 5.15 -13.14
N GLY A 26 -8.73 4.21 -12.30
CA GLY A 26 -7.98 3.03 -12.72
C GLY A 26 -8.68 2.27 -13.85
N PHE A 27 -9.98 1.99 -13.70
CA PHE A 27 -10.74 1.31 -14.76
C PHE A 27 -10.78 2.06 -16.09
N GLN A 28 -10.74 3.40 -16.07
CA GLN A 28 -10.70 4.18 -17.31
C GLN A 28 -9.40 3.93 -18.09
N TRP A 29 -8.30 3.66 -17.38
CA TRP A 29 -7.00 3.38 -17.99
C TRP A 29 -6.78 1.94 -18.42
N TRP A 30 -7.71 1.04 -18.11
CA TRP A 30 -7.64 -0.35 -18.54
C TRP A 30 -7.52 -0.48 -20.08
N THR A 31 -8.17 0.41 -20.81
CA THR A 31 -8.15 0.42 -22.29
C THR A 31 -6.81 0.88 -22.88
N ASP A 32 -5.97 1.53 -22.07
CA ASP A 32 -4.66 2.04 -22.50
C ASP A 32 -3.54 0.99 -22.34
N LEU A 33 -3.83 -0.14 -21.69
CA LEU A 33 -2.90 -1.25 -21.49
C LEU A 33 -2.66 -1.99 -22.81
N ARG A 34 -1.40 -2.33 -23.10
CA ARG A 34 -0.96 -2.91 -24.38
C ARG A 34 -0.27 -4.26 -24.23
N GLU A 35 0.49 -4.43 -23.16
CA GLU A 35 1.32 -5.63 -22.97
C GLU A 35 0.69 -6.59 -21.94
N PRO A 36 0.84 -7.92 -22.10
CA PRO A 36 0.23 -8.90 -21.19
C PRO A 36 0.56 -8.69 -19.71
N TRP A 37 1.80 -8.28 -19.40
CA TRP A 37 2.20 -8.03 -18.01
C TRP A 37 1.45 -6.82 -17.40
N GLN A 38 1.06 -5.84 -18.21
CA GLN A 38 0.35 -4.64 -17.73
C GLN A 38 -1.04 -5.00 -17.21
N PHE A 39 -1.76 -5.91 -17.89
CA PHE A 39 -3.06 -6.41 -17.43
C PHE A 39 -2.94 -7.20 -16.13
N VAL A 40 -1.92 -8.04 -16.01
CA VAL A 40 -1.64 -8.79 -14.77
C VAL A 40 -1.27 -7.83 -13.63
N ALA A 41 -0.41 -6.85 -13.90
CA ALA A 41 -0.02 -5.83 -12.94
C ALA A 41 -1.22 -5.00 -12.49
N PHE A 42 -2.09 -4.59 -13.42
CA PHE A 42 -3.31 -3.86 -13.11
C PHE A 42 -4.22 -4.63 -12.17
N ALA A 43 -4.56 -5.88 -12.49
CA ALA A 43 -5.41 -6.71 -11.65
C ALA A 43 -4.80 -6.88 -10.24
N PHE A 44 -3.48 -7.06 -10.18
CA PHE A 44 -2.75 -7.20 -8.93
C PHE A 44 -2.73 -5.92 -8.08
N VAL A 45 -2.56 -4.75 -8.70
CA VAL A 45 -2.67 -3.45 -8.01
C VAL A 45 -4.08 -3.26 -7.46
N TYR A 46 -5.09 -3.60 -8.27
CA TYR A 46 -6.48 -3.46 -7.87
C TYR A 46 -6.77 -4.25 -6.59
N LEU A 47 -6.32 -5.50 -6.55
CA LEU A 47 -6.43 -6.34 -5.36
C LEU A 47 -5.62 -5.77 -4.18
N ASP A 48 -4.43 -5.20 -4.42
CA ASP A 48 -3.61 -4.62 -3.35
C ASP A 48 -4.24 -3.38 -2.72
N ILE A 49 -4.82 -2.50 -3.54
CA ILE A 49 -5.48 -1.29 -3.04
C ILE A 49 -6.72 -1.66 -2.21
N VAL A 50 -7.49 -2.66 -2.66
CA VAL A 50 -8.64 -3.17 -1.90
C VAL A 50 -8.20 -3.82 -0.59
N ASP A 51 -7.16 -4.64 -0.61
CA ASP A 51 -6.61 -5.28 0.60
C ASP A 51 -6.07 -4.22 1.58
N PHE A 52 -5.35 -3.23 1.07
CA PHE A 52 -4.91 -2.08 1.87
C PHE A 52 -6.10 -1.36 2.52
N TRP A 53 -7.16 -1.08 1.76
CA TRP A 53 -8.35 -0.41 2.30
C TRP A 53 -9.00 -1.19 3.45
N ILE A 54 -9.09 -2.52 3.32
CA ILE A 54 -9.63 -3.42 4.35
C ILE A 54 -8.80 -3.37 5.64
N ASP A 55 -7.48 -3.27 5.52
CA ASP A 55 -6.57 -3.17 6.67
C ASP A 55 -6.56 -1.76 7.29
N TYR A 56 -6.55 -0.74 6.44
CA TYR A 56 -6.29 0.65 6.80
C TYR A 56 -7.50 1.32 7.45
N GLY A 57 -8.72 1.05 6.99
CA GLY A 57 -9.94 1.64 7.57
C GLY A 57 -10.10 1.36 9.07
N PRO A 58 -10.00 0.09 9.52
CA PRO A 58 -9.97 -0.25 10.95
C PRO A 58 -8.77 0.37 11.69
N ALA A 59 -7.60 0.45 11.06
CA ALA A 59 -6.40 1.02 11.66
C ALA A 59 -6.57 2.52 11.92
N LEU A 60 -7.11 3.31 10.99
CA LEU A 60 -7.44 4.73 11.20
C LEU A 60 -8.48 4.98 12.28
N LYS A 61 -9.42 4.05 12.46
CA LYS A 61 -10.37 4.15 13.58
C LYS A 61 -9.67 4.03 14.94
N LYS A 62 -8.60 3.23 15.01
CA LYS A 62 -7.77 3.04 16.21
C LYS A 62 -6.71 4.13 16.38
N PHE A 63 -6.10 4.56 15.29
CA PHE A 63 -5.01 5.54 15.23
C PHE A 63 -5.42 6.72 14.33
N PRO A 64 -6.36 7.57 14.78
CA PRO A 64 -6.77 8.73 13.98
C PRO A 64 -5.62 9.76 13.86
N PRO A 65 -5.59 10.58 12.81
CA PRO A 65 -4.61 11.66 12.73
C PRO A 65 -4.81 12.66 13.89
N LYS A 66 -3.72 13.00 14.61
CA LYS A 66 -3.73 14.04 15.67
C LYS A 66 -3.06 15.33 15.23
N LYS A 67 -2.16 15.24 14.24
CA LYS A 67 -1.40 16.38 13.71
C LYS A 67 -1.72 16.56 12.23
N GLU A 68 -1.51 17.77 11.74
CA GLU A 68 -1.66 18.09 10.31
C GLU A 68 -0.76 17.22 9.44
N ILE A 69 0.44 16.89 9.92
CA ILE A 69 1.38 16.02 9.21
C ILE A 69 0.81 14.62 8.93
N ASP A 70 -0.05 14.09 9.81
CA ASP A 70 -0.68 12.79 9.60
C ASP A 70 -1.74 12.88 8.48
N ILE A 71 -2.42 14.02 8.36
CA ILE A 71 -3.35 14.27 7.24
C ILE A 71 -2.58 14.38 5.91
N PHE A 72 -1.39 14.99 5.93
CA PHE A 72 -0.51 15.01 4.76
C PHE A 72 -0.01 13.60 4.38
N LEU A 73 0.21 12.72 5.36
CA LEU A 73 0.54 11.31 5.10
C LEU A 73 -0.65 10.57 4.49
N ASP A 74 -1.88 10.76 5.00
CA ASP A 74 -3.09 10.16 4.43
C ASP A 74 -3.29 10.61 2.96
N LEU A 75 -3.06 11.89 2.66
CA LEU A 75 -3.06 12.44 1.30
C LEU A 75 -1.96 11.83 0.43
N ALA A 76 -0.74 11.70 0.97
CA ALA A 76 0.38 11.10 0.26
C ALA A 76 0.14 9.62 -0.06
N ILE A 77 -0.51 8.87 0.84
CA ILE A 77 -0.94 7.48 0.60
C ILE A 77 -1.92 7.43 -0.57
N CYS A 78 -2.95 8.28 -0.58
CA CYS A 78 -3.92 8.34 -1.68
C CYS A 78 -3.22 8.67 -3.01
N PHE A 79 -2.31 9.65 -3.01
CA PHE A 79 -1.54 10.00 -4.20
C PHE A 79 -0.62 8.86 -4.66
N ALA A 80 0.01 8.15 -3.74
CA ALA A 80 0.87 7.01 -4.06
C ALA A 80 0.08 5.83 -4.61
N MET A 81 -1.14 5.57 -4.11
CA MET A 81 -2.05 4.58 -4.69
C MET A 81 -2.46 4.95 -6.12
N PHE A 82 -2.83 6.21 -6.34
CA PHE A 82 -3.12 6.73 -7.68
C PHE A 82 -1.93 6.51 -8.62
N LEU A 83 -0.73 6.90 -8.18
CA LEU A 83 0.49 6.71 -8.95
C LEU A 83 0.76 5.23 -9.21
N TYR A 84 0.47 4.37 -8.23
CA TYR A 84 0.69 2.94 -8.35
C TYR A 84 -0.20 2.29 -9.42
N ILE A 85 -1.50 2.60 -9.44
CA ILE A 85 -2.38 2.10 -10.51
C ILE A 85 -2.05 2.74 -11.86
N TYR A 86 -1.72 4.04 -11.89
CA TYR A 86 -1.33 4.73 -13.12
C TYR A 86 -0.04 4.16 -13.74
N SER A 87 0.91 3.76 -12.89
CA SER A 87 2.21 3.21 -13.32
C SER A 87 2.12 1.93 -14.16
N THR A 88 0.97 1.24 -14.13
CA THR A 88 0.71 0.02 -14.93
C THR A 88 0.77 0.28 -16.44
N GLN A 89 0.58 1.52 -16.89
CA GLN A 89 0.68 1.92 -18.30
C GLN A 89 2.12 2.12 -18.78
N TYR A 90 3.08 2.19 -17.86
CA TYR A 90 4.47 2.54 -18.15
C TYR A 90 5.37 1.30 -18.11
N SER A 91 6.64 1.46 -17.78
CA SER A 91 7.59 0.34 -17.66
C SER A 91 7.41 -0.41 -16.35
N VAL A 92 7.78 -1.70 -16.34
CA VAL A 92 7.76 -2.53 -15.11
C VAL A 92 8.64 -1.94 -14.00
N ILE A 93 9.73 -1.25 -14.36
CA ILE A 93 10.60 -0.58 -13.39
C ILE A 93 9.85 0.61 -12.75
N TYR A 94 9.17 1.43 -13.55
CA TYR A 94 8.36 2.53 -13.05
C TYR A 94 7.24 2.04 -12.13
N PHE A 95 6.63 0.91 -12.48
CA PHE A 95 5.64 0.22 -11.64
C PHE A 95 6.20 -0.18 -10.27
N ILE A 96 7.38 -0.79 -10.22
CA ILE A 96 8.00 -1.21 -8.95
C ILE A 96 8.46 0.02 -8.13
N MET A 97 8.89 1.10 -8.79
CA MET A 97 9.21 2.36 -8.11
C MET A 97 7.97 2.99 -7.46
N ALA A 98 6.83 3.03 -8.16
CA ALA A 98 5.57 3.53 -7.62
C ALA A 98 5.09 2.70 -6.41
N PHE A 99 5.21 1.37 -6.49
CA PHE A 99 4.98 0.49 -5.34
C PHE A 99 5.90 0.81 -4.17
N THR A 100 7.20 0.98 -4.43
CA THR A 100 8.20 1.29 -3.39
C THR A 100 7.84 2.59 -2.67
N LEU A 101 7.42 3.61 -3.43
CA LEU A 101 6.98 4.89 -2.86
C LEU A 101 5.79 4.71 -1.94
N LEU A 102 4.77 3.95 -2.35
CA LEU A 102 3.61 3.63 -1.51
C LEU A 102 4.05 2.98 -0.19
N LYS A 103 4.97 2.03 -0.24
CA LYS A 103 5.48 1.32 0.95
C LYS A 103 6.33 2.19 1.87
N ILE A 104 7.11 3.11 1.32
CA ILE A 104 7.83 4.11 2.12
C ILE A 104 6.84 4.99 2.88
N ILE A 105 5.81 5.51 2.21
CA ILE A 105 4.83 6.39 2.84
C ILE A 105 4.03 5.63 3.92
N ASP A 106 3.60 4.40 3.63
CA ASP A 106 2.88 3.58 4.60
C ASP A 106 3.75 3.22 5.82
N PHE A 107 5.05 2.92 5.60
CA PHE A 107 6.00 2.75 6.70
C PHE A 107 6.10 3.99 7.59
N LEU A 108 6.17 5.19 6.98
CA LEU A 108 6.22 6.45 7.72
C LEU A 108 4.92 6.71 8.50
N TRP A 109 3.77 6.36 7.92
CA TRP A 109 2.47 6.45 8.60
C TRP A 109 2.39 5.53 9.82
N LEU A 110 2.83 4.27 9.68
CA LEU A 110 2.91 3.32 10.80
C LEU A 110 3.91 3.77 11.87
N LEU A 111 5.05 4.35 11.46
CA LEU A 111 6.03 4.92 12.38
C LEU A 111 5.45 6.09 13.16
N SER A 112 4.76 7.02 12.50
CA SER A 112 4.07 8.14 13.16
C SER A 112 3.06 7.61 14.19
N SER A 113 2.22 6.66 13.76
CA SER A 113 1.24 6.00 14.63
C SER A 113 1.88 5.33 15.84
N LYS A 114 3.00 4.62 15.65
CA LYS A 114 3.73 3.95 16.74
C LYS A 114 4.28 4.95 17.77
N LEU A 115 4.90 6.03 17.30
CA LEU A 115 5.51 7.04 18.17
C LEU A 115 4.46 7.82 18.97
N GLU A 116 3.31 8.09 18.35
CA GLU A 116 2.28 8.93 18.95
C GLU A 116 1.30 8.16 19.84
N TYR A 117 0.96 6.93 19.48
CA TYR A 117 -0.02 6.14 20.21
C TYR A 117 0.58 5.12 21.17
N GLN A 118 1.87 4.80 21.02
CA GLN A 118 2.57 3.79 21.84
C GLN A 118 1.73 2.52 22.02
N PRO A 119 1.31 1.87 20.92
CA PRO A 119 0.37 0.76 20.97
C PRO A 119 0.91 -0.37 21.86
N THR A 120 0.01 -1.08 22.53
CA THR A 120 0.34 -2.20 23.43
C THR A 120 -0.40 -3.48 23.01
N GLY A 121 0.04 -4.63 23.53
CA GLY A 121 -0.60 -5.92 23.26
C GLY A 121 -0.67 -6.26 21.77
N PHE A 122 -1.89 -6.56 21.29
CA PHE A 122 -2.15 -6.94 19.91
C PHE A 122 -1.81 -5.82 18.91
N ASP A 123 -2.16 -4.58 19.24
CA ASP A 123 -1.98 -3.43 18.36
C ASP A 123 -0.49 -3.13 18.12
N LYS A 124 0.36 -3.33 19.13
CA LYS A 124 1.81 -3.24 18.98
C LYS A 124 2.33 -4.25 17.97
N LYS A 125 1.89 -5.50 18.11
CA LYS A 125 2.29 -6.60 17.23
C LYS A 125 1.86 -6.35 15.79
N TYR A 126 0.65 -5.83 15.59
CA TYR A 126 0.15 -5.41 14.28
C TYR A 126 1.08 -4.37 13.65
N VAL A 127 1.30 -3.24 14.34
CA VAL A 127 2.12 -2.14 13.80
C VAL A 127 3.56 -2.59 13.52
N ASP A 128 4.19 -3.29 14.47
CA ASP A 128 5.57 -3.78 14.31
C ASP A 128 5.70 -4.76 13.13
N THR A 129 4.71 -5.63 12.93
CA THR A 129 4.73 -6.60 11.83
C THR A 129 4.60 -5.90 10.48
N TRP A 130 3.65 -4.96 10.34
CA TRP A 130 3.45 -4.24 9.08
C TRP A 130 4.60 -3.30 8.75
N MET A 131 5.20 -2.66 9.75
CA MET A 131 6.44 -1.89 9.55
C MET A 131 7.57 -2.77 9.01
N LEU A 132 7.77 -3.95 9.61
CA LEU A 132 8.80 -4.88 9.13
C LEU A 132 8.49 -5.39 7.72
N ALA A 133 7.23 -5.74 7.44
CA ALA A 133 6.80 -6.17 6.12
C ALA A 133 7.04 -5.09 5.05
N ASN A 134 6.65 -3.85 5.31
CA ASN A 134 6.90 -2.72 4.40
C ASN A 134 8.40 -2.49 4.19
N GLY A 135 9.21 -2.57 5.26
CA GLY A 135 10.66 -2.47 5.16
C GLY A 135 11.27 -3.54 4.27
N LEU A 136 10.84 -4.80 4.43
CA LEU A 136 11.28 -5.91 3.57
C LEU A 136 10.83 -5.71 2.11
N GLU A 137 9.59 -5.28 1.88
CA GLU A 137 9.07 -5.02 0.53
C GLU A 137 9.86 -3.92 -0.18
N ILE A 138 10.25 -2.84 0.53
CA ILE A 138 11.11 -1.78 -0.01
C ILE A 138 12.47 -2.32 -0.42
N ILE A 139 13.12 -3.08 0.46
CA ILE A 139 14.46 -3.63 0.20
C ILE A 139 14.42 -4.57 -1.01
N LEU A 140 13.45 -5.49 -1.04
CA LEU A 140 13.38 -6.46 -2.12
C LEU A 140 12.94 -5.82 -3.44
N ALA A 141 12.06 -4.82 -3.42
CA ALA A 141 11.72 -4.04 -4.61
C ALA A 141 12.96 -3.34 -5.17
N ALA A 142 13.81 -2.75 -4.32
CA ALA A 142 15.08 -2.17 -4.74
C ALA A 142 16.04 -3.21 -5.35
N VAL A 143 16.12 -4.41 -4.77
CA VAL A 143 16.89 -5.53 -5.34
C VAL A 143 16.35 -5.94 -6.71
N ILE A 144 15.02 -6.05 -6.87
CA ILE A 144 14.41 -6.38 -8.16
C ILE A 144 14.70 -5.29 -9.20
N ILE A 145 14.58 -4.01 -8.84
CA ILE A 145 14.92 -2.89 -9.73
C ILE A 145 16.39 -2.97 -10.16
N LEU A 146 17.31 -3.21 -9.22
CA LEU A 146 18.74 -3.32 -9.51
C LEU A 146 19.02 -4.49 -10.46
N LEU A 147 18.48 -5.67 -10.17
CA LEU A 147 18.65 -6.86 -11.02
C LEU A 147 18.03 -6.66 -12.41
N ALA A 148 16.83 -6.08 -12.50
CA ALA A 148 16.17 -5.77 -13.77
C ALA A 148 16.92 -4.70 -14.60
N SER A 149 17.72 -3.84 -13.94
CA SER A 149 18.54 -2.84 -14.63
C SER A 149 19.85 -3.42 -15.17
N ILE A 150 20.35 -4.50 -14.56
CA ILE A 150 21.61 -5.17 -14.94
C ILE A 150 21.34 -6.29 -15.96
N PHE A 151 20.23 -7.00 -15.80
CA PHE A 151 19.89 -8.18 -16.59
C PHE A 151 18.63 -7.93 -17.43
N ASN A 152 18.66 -8.35 -18.70
CA ASN A 152 17.53 -8.22 -19.63
C ASN A 152 16.46 -9.31 -19.40
N PHE A 153 15.83 -9.30 -18.22
CA PHE A 153 14.67 -10.14 -17.96
C PHE A 153 13.42 -9.58 -18.65
N SER A 154 12.50 -10.46 -19.08
CA SER A 154 11.21 -10.00 -19.59
C SER A 154 10.37 -9.39 -18.46
N SER A 155 9.58 -8.35 -18.78
CA SER A 155 8.71 -7.66 -17.81
C SER A 155 7.77 -8.62 -17.06
N LEU A 156 7.32 -9.68 -17.73
CA LEU A 156 6.43 -10.68 -17.14
C LEU A 156 7.15 -11.53 -16.08
N VAL A 157 8.42 -11.90 -16.31
CA VAL A 157 9.24 -12.62 -15.30
C VAL A 157 9.50 -11.74 -14.09
N ILE A 158 9.86 -10.47 -14.32
CA ILE A 158 10.08 -9.48 -13.25
C ILE A 158 8.80 -9.33 -12.41
N LEU A 159 7.65 -9.17 -13.07
CA LEU A 159 6.36 -9.04 -12.40
C LEU A 159 5.99 -10.31 -11.63
N ALA A 160 6.21 -11.50 -12.19
CA ALA A 160 5.91 -12.76 -11.52
C ALA A 160 6.73 -12.93 -10.23
N ILE A 161 8.04 -12.65 -10.28
CA ILE A 161 8.92 -12.68 -9.11
C ILE A 161 8.43 -11.68 -8.06
N PHE A 162 8.09 -10.45 -8.48
CA PHE A 162 7.57 -9.40 -7.62
C PHE A 162 6.26 -9.82 -6.92
N ILE A 163 5.31 -10.40 -7.67
CA ILE A 163 4.03 -10.88 -7.12
C ILE A 163 4.27 -12.01 -6.10
N ILE A 164 5.06 -13.02 -6.45
CA ILE A 164 5.33 -14.17 -5.57
C ILE A 164 5.96 -13.70 -4.25
N MET A 165 6.94 -12.80 -4.35
CA MET A 165 7.59 -12.19 -3.20
C MET A 165 6.59 -11.45 -2.32
N ARG A 166 5.74 -10.60 -2.89
CA ARG A 166 4.76 -9.82 -2.13
C ARG A 166 3.74 -10.73 -1.44
N VAL A 167 3.22 -11.74 -2.14
CA VAL A 167 2.31 -12.72 -1.56
C VAL A 167 2.98 -13.47 -0.40
N GLY A 168 4.25 -13.86 -0.55
CA GLY A 168 5.03 -14.48 0.52
C GLY A 168 5.14 -13.61 1.77
N ILE A 169 5.45 -12.32 1.61
CA ILE A 169 5.53 -11.37 2.72
C ILE A 169 4.15 -11.17 3.37
N ARG A 170 3.09 -11.01 2.59
CA ARG A 170 1.71 -10.87 3.09
C ARG A 170 1.28 -12.08 3.92
N ILE A 171 1.58 -13.30 3.48
CA ILE A 171 1.29 -14.53 4.23
C ILE A 171 2.07 -14.55 5.55
N PHE A 172 3.37 -14.25 5.51
CA PHE A 172 4.22 -14.21 6.70
C PHE A 172 3.76 -13.17 7.72
N ALA A 173 3.42 -11.96 7.25
CA ALA A 173 2.89 -10.90 8.09
C ALA A 173 1.56 -11.32 8.73
N SER A 174 0.64 -11.85 7.94
CA SER A 174 -0.69 -12.29 8.42
C SER A 174 -0.59 -13.42 9.46
N TYR A 175 0.36 -14.34 9.29
CA TYR A 175 0.66 -15.38 10.27
C TYR A 175 1.23 -14.80 11.57
N SER A 176 2.14 -13.82 11.45
CA SER A 176 2.86 -13.25 12.58
C SER A 176 1.95 -12.58 13.60
N TYR A 177 0.95 -11.80 13.19
CA TYR A 177 0.01 -11.17 14.13
C TYR A 177 -1.36 -11.85 14.23
N LYS A 178 -1.48 -13.10 13.73
CA LYS A 178 -2.66 -13.98 13.83
C LYS A 178 -3.94 -13.44 13.18
N LYS A 179 -3.84 -12.81 12.00
CA LYS A 179 -5.05 -12.39 11.24
C LYS A 179 -5.60 -13.49 10.32
N VAL A 180 -4.90 -14.60 10.14
CA VAL A 180 -5.41 -15.69 9.28
C VAL A 180 -6.46 -16.50 10.05
N TYR A 181 -7.74 -16.20 9.79
CA TYR A 181 -8.85 -17.10 9.39
C TYR A 181 -8.69 -18.62 9.61
N LEU A 182 -8.18 -19.06 10.76
CA LEU A 182 -8.21 -20.44 11.26
C LEU A 182 -8.34 -20.42 12.79
N SER A 183 -9.37 -19.75 13.28
CA SER A 183 -9.92 -20.01 14.61
C SER A 183 -11.44 -20.12 14.49
N ASN A 184 -11.88 -21.26 13.97
CA ASN A 184 -12.92 -21.98 14.69
C ASN A 184 -12.20 -22.94 15.64
#